data_AF-A0AAW7JT21-F1
#
_entry.id   AF-A0AAW7JT21-F1
#
_cell.length_a   1.000
_cell.length_b   1.000
_cell.length_c   1.000
_cell.angle_alpha   90.00
_cell.angle_beta   90.00
_cell.angle_gamma   90.00
#
_symmetry.space_group_name_H-M   'P 1'
#
loop_
_entity.id
_entity.type
_entity.pdbx_description
1 polymer ?
#
loop_
_entity_poly.entity_id
_entity_poly.type
_entity_poly.pdbx_seq_one_letter_code
_entity_poly.pdbx_strand_id
1 'polypeptide(L)'
;MLNNIIDRIKLPFRKEKELYLSLYRIIGFYPHDISLYKLALMHKSMFKRNEKGKPVNNERLEFLGDAILDATVGDIVYRHFPGKREGFLTNTRSKLVQREMLNRLAQEMGINQLIRYSSHGSSHNSYMGGNAFEALVGAIYLDRGYDACMRFMKKRILSEMINIDKVAYREVNFKSKLIEWSQKNRVMLEFKIIEQKKDEQGSPVFRYTVEIEGIAGCEGTGYSKKESQQMASKLTLTRLRKEPQFIDEIFAAKTSRTKMEEEPTAALPQTEERGEERPLQQKEAAAGTHSSADDDNEFDLSNISMKRLGREDIIARAEAMAYAGNETA
;
A
#
# COMPACT_ATOMS: atom_id res chain seq x y z
N MET A 1 16.43 -34.96 -4.62
CA MET A 1 17.78 -34.94 -3.99
C MET A 1 18.87 -35.49 -4.91
N LEU A 2 18.61 -36.50 -5.76
CA LEU A 2 19.60 -37.03 -6.71
C LEU A 2 20.18 -35.98 -7.68
N ASN A 3 19.35 -35.10 -8.25
CA ASN A 3 19.83 -34.11 -9.23
C ASN A 3 20.87 -33.13 -8.64
N ASN A 4 20.76 -32.78 -7.36
CA ASN A 4 21.76 -31.93 -6.68
C ASN A 4 23.12 -32.61 -6.56
N ILE A 5 23.15 -33.93 -6.37
CA ILE A 5 24.38 -34.71 -6.28
C ILE A 5 25.03 -34.77 -7.67
N ILE A 6 24.24 -34.98 -8.72
CA ILE A 6 24.71 -34.98 -10.11
C ILE A 6 25.31 -33.61 -10.48
N ASP A 7 24.64 -32.51 -10.13
CA ASP A 7 25.16 -31.17 -10.42
C ASP A 7 26.47 -30.88 -9.68
N ARG A 8 26.57 -31.31 -8.42
CA ARG A 8 27.79 -31.19 -7.61
C ARG A 8 28.94 -32.00 -8.17
N ILE A 9 28.68 -33.23 -8.62
CA ILE A 9 29.69 -34.11 -9.24
C ILE A 9 30.14 -33.57 -10.60
N LYS A 10 29.24 -32.93 -11.37
CA LYS A 10 29.58 -32.32 -12.66
C LYS A 10 30.37 -31.02 -12.53
N LEU A 11 30.36 -30.35 -11.37
CA LEU A 11 30.99 -29.04 -11.15
C LEU A 11 32.48 -28.96 -11.59
N PRO A 12 33.36 -29.94 -11.28
CA PRO A 12 34.76 -29.90 -11.69
C PRO A 12 34.97 -29.93 -13.21
N PHE A 13 33.96 -30.31 -13.98
CA PHE A 13 34.02 -30.43 -15.44
C PHE A 13 33.33 -29.27 -16.17
N ARG A 14 32.71 -28.32 -15.45
CA ARG A 14 32.06 -27.15 -16.06
C ARG A 14 33.09 -26.03 -16.31
N LYS A 15 32.94 -25.30 -17.41
CA LYS A 15 33.82 -24.18 -17.79
C LYS A 15 33.73 -22.97 -16.85
N GLU A 16 32.62 -22.79 -16.14
CA GLU A 16 32.29 -21.55 -15.41
C GLU A 16 32.18 -21.76 -13.90
N LYS A 17 33.12 -22.51 -13.33
CA LYS A 17 33.09 -23.00 -11.94
C LYS A 17 32.83 -21.88 -10.91
N GLU A 18 33.46 -20.72 -11.10
CA GLU A 18 33.33 -19.57 -10.20
C GLU A 18 31.88 -19.07 -10.09
N LEU A 19 31.20 -18.93 -11.23
CA LEU A 19 29.80 -18.48 -11.23
C LEU A 19 28.89 -19.50 -10.54
N TYR A 20 29.10 -20.80 -10.78
CA TYR A 20 28.37 -21.86 -10.07
C TYR A 20 28.59 -21.81 -8.56
N LEU A 21 29.82 -21.57 -8.10
CA LEU A 21 30.15 -21.47 -6.68
C LEU A 21 29.51 -20.22 -6.05
N SER A 22 29.60 -19.07 -6.70
CA SER A 22 28.96 -17.83 -6.24
C SER A 22 27.44 -17.99 -6.17
N LEU A 23 26.82 -18.57 -7.20
CA LEU A 23 25.39 -18.85 -7.20
C LEU A 23 25.02 -19.84 -6.10
N TYR A 24 25.77 -20.93 -5.90
CA TYR A 24 25.53 -21.86 -4.81
C TYR A 24 25.56 -21.17 -3.44
N ARG A 25 26.54 -20.27 -3.22
CA ARG A 25 26.60 -19.46 -2.00
C ARG A 25 25.38 -18.57 -1.84
N ILE A 26 24.82 -18.03 -2.91
CA ILE A 26 23.62 -17.16 -2.86
C ILE A 26 22.33 -17.98 -2.69
N ILE A 27 22.09 -18.98 -3.54
CA ILE A 27 20.79 -19.67 -3.63
C ILE A 27 20.72 -20.98 -2.84
N GLY A 28 21.87 -21.55 -2.45
CA GLY A 28 21.96 -22.76 -1.62
C GLY A 28 21.88 -24.08 -2.40
N PHE A 29 21.92 -24.02 -3.73
CA PHE A 29 21.98 -25.19 -4.60
C PHE A 29 22.66 -24.83 -5.94
N TYR A 30 23.05 -25.84 -6.71
CA TYR A 30 23.67 -25.63 -8.01
C TYR A 30 22.60 -25.48 -9.11
N PRO A 31 22.74 -24.48 -10.01
CA PRO A 31 21.94 -24.40 -11.24
C PRO A 31 21.99 -25.67 -12.09
N HIS A 32 20.85 -26.12 -12.65
CA HIS A 32 20.90 -27.10 -13.74
C HIS A 32 21.29 -26.40 -15.05
N ASP A 33 20.57 -25.32 -15.41
CA ASP A 33 20.86 -24.46 -16.55
C ASP A 33 21.41 -23.09 -16.11
N ILE A 34 22.73 -22.91 -16.24
CA ILE A 34 23.42 -21.66 -15.92
C ILE A 34 23.04 -20.49 -16.83
N SER A 35 22.50 -20.75 -18.02
CA SER A 35 22.16 -19.70 -18.98
C SER A 35 21.07 -18.78 -18.43
N LEU A 36 20.09 -19.34 -17.70
CA LEU A 36 19.03 -18.60 -17.02
C LEU A 36 19.60 -17.63 -15.98
N TYR A 37 20.58 -18.07 -15.20
CA TYR A 37 21.20 -17.27 -14.15
C TYR A 37 22.09 -16.17 -14.71
N LYS A 38 22.79 -16.43 -15.82
CA LYS A 38 23.52 -15.36 -16.53
C LYS A 38 22.58 -14.31 -17.10
N LEU A 39 21.43 -14.74 -17.63
CA LEU A 39 20.43 -13.83 -18.14
C LEU A 39 19.85 -12.97 -17.00
N ALA A 40 19.57 -13.55 -15.84
CA ALA A 40 19.11 -12.83 -14.66
C ALA A 40 20.10 -11.74 -14.19
N LEU A 41 21.39 -12.01 -14.31
CA LEU A 41 22.48 -11.09 -13.95
C LEU A 41 22.85 -10.10 -15.07
N MET A 42 22.12 -10.07 -16.18
CA MET A 42 22.40 -9.20 -17.33
C MET A 42 21.50 -7.96 -17.31
N HIS A 43 22.07 -6.84 -16.85
CA HIS A 43 21.33 -5.58 -16.81
C HIS A 43 21.05 -5.03 -18.22
N LYS A 44 19.93 -4.34 -18.39
CA LYS A 44 19.51 -3.75 -19.68
C LYS A 44 20.54 -2.82 -20.34
N SER A 45 21.44 -2.22 -19.56
CA SER A 45 22.52 -1.37 -20.08
C SER A 45 23.60 -2.12 -20.87
N MET A 46 23.59 -3.46 -20.89
CA MET A 46 24.54 -4.25 -21.68
C MET A 46 24.32 -4.13 -23.19
N PHE A 47 23.20 -3.53 -23.65
CA PHE A 47 22.84 -3.35 -25.07
C PHE A 47 23.09 -4.58 -25.97
N LYS A 48 23.04 -5.78 -25.39
CA LYS A 48 23.30 -7.03 -26.10
C LYS A 48 22.06 -7.42 -26.90
N ARG A 49 22.25 -7.82 -28.16
CA ARG A 49 21.19 -8.33 -29.02
C ARG A 49 21.46 -9.78 -29.42
N ASN A 50 20.40 -10.56 -29.61
CA ASN A 50 20.50 -11.90 -30.17
C ASN A 50 20.59 -11.85 -31.71
N GLU A 51 20.73 -13.02 -32.34
CA GLU A 51 20.80 -13.17 -33.81
C GLU A 51 19.58 -12.58 -34.54
N LYS A 52 18.44 -12.47 -33.86
CA LYS A 52 17.20 -11.87 -34.38
C LYS A 52 17.07 -10.38 -34.04
N GLY A 53 18.14 -9.75 -33.57
CA GLY A 53 18.18 -8.32 -33.23
C GLY A 53 17.41 -7.92 -31.96
N LYS A 54 16.84 -8.88 -31.19
CA LYS A 54 16.09 -8.60 -29.96
C LYS A 54 17.03 -8.35 -28.78
N PRO A 55 16.71 -7.40 -27.88
CA PRO A 55 17.48 -7.20 -26.65
C PRO A 55 17.56 -8.48 -25.81
N VAL A 56 18.74 -8.76 -25.26
CA VAL A 56 19.00 -9.85 -24.32
C VAL A 56 19.34 -9.21 -22.98
N ASN A 57 18.36 -9.14 -22.10
CA ASN A 57 18.47 -8.56 -20.77
C ASN A 57 17.58 -9.33 -19.77
N ASN A 58 17.65 -8.93 -18.50
CA ASN A 58 16.93 -9.58 -17.41
C ASN A 58 15.45 -9.17 -17.27
N GLU A 59 14.93 -8.22 -18.04
CA GLU A 59 13.59 -7.62 -17.79
C GLU A 59 12.45 -8.64 -17.85
N ARG A 60 12.54 -9.64 -18.74
CA ARG A 60 11.53 -10.71 -18.82
C ARG A 60 11.59 -11.66 -17.61
N LEU A 61 12.79 -11.90 -17.08
CA LEU A 61 12.96 -12.71 -15.88
C LEU A 61 12.55 -11.93 -14.64
N GLU A 62 12.82 -10.63 -14.59
CA GLU A 62 12.35 -9.72 -13.55
C GLU A 62 10.83 -9.77 -13.44
N PHE A 63 10.12 -9.58 -14.57
CA PHE A 63 8.65 -9.65 -14.62
C PHE A 63 8.09 -10.98 -14.08
N LEU A 64 8.66 -12.12 -14.52
CA LEU A 64 8.23 -13.43 -14.02
C LEU A 64 8.59 -13.62 -12.54
N GLY A 65 9.78 -13.18 -12.17
CA GLY A 65 10.34 -13.31 -10.84
C GLY A 65 9.55 -12.54 -9.79
N ASP A 66 9.09 -11.34 -10.11
CA ASP A 66 8.22 -10.52 -9.27
C ASP A 66 6.93 -11.26 -8.90
N ALA A 67 6.22 -11.79 -9.90
CA ALA A 67 4.99 -12.56 -9.67
C ALA A 67 5.23 -13.83 -8.81
N ILE A 68 6.33 -14.54 -9.05
CA ILE A 68 6.69 -15.73 -8.26
C ILE A 68 7.12 -15.35 -6.84
N LEU A 69 7.83 -14.25 -6.68
CA LEU A 69 8.26 -13.73 -5.40
C LEU A 69 7.03 -13.35 -4.55
N ASP A 70 6.08 -12.63 -5.14
CA ASP A 70 4.82 -12.25 -4.51
C ASP A 70 4.02 -13.47 -4.05
N ALA A 71 3.91 -14.50 -4.91
CA ALA A 71 3.24 -15.74 -4.57
C ALA A 71 3.95 -16.49 -3.43
N THR A 72 5.29 -16.54 -3.47
CA THR A 72 6.11 -17.24 -2.47
C THR A 72 6.03 -16.54 -1.12
N VAL A 73 6.20 -15.22 -1.09
CA VAL A 73 6.10 -14.42 0.13
C VAL A 73 4.67 -14.44 0.67
N GLY A 74 3.67 -14.38 -0.21
CA GLY A 74 2.26 -14.51 0.17
C GLY A 74 1.96 -15.81 0.91
N ASP A 75 2.40 -16.96 0.40
CA ASP A 75 2.24 -18.26 1.07
C ASP A 75 2.94 -18.28 2.44
N ILE A 76 4.15 -17.73 2.53
CA ILE A 76 4.90 -17.67 3.79
C ILE A 76 4.18 -16.81 4.82
N VAL A 77 3.79 -15.59 4.45
CA VAL A 77 3.10 -14.64 5.35
C VAL A 77 1.77 -15.21 5.81
N TYR A 78 0.99 -15.82 4.91
CA TYR A 78 -0.29 -16.44 5.23
C TYR A 78 -0.13 -17.55 6.28
N ARG A 79 0.85 -18.43 6.11
CA ARG A 79 1.11 -19.54 7.05
C ARG A 79 1.73 -19.08 8.37
N HIS A 80 2.57 -18.04 8.35
CA HIS A 80 3.26 -17.54 9.55
C HIS A 80 2.32 -16.80 10.51
N PHE A 81 1.27 -16.15 10.00
CA PHE A 81 0.35 -15.34 10.79
C PHE A 81 -1.10 -15.87 10.76
N PRO A 82 -1.36 -17.06 11.36
CA PRO A 82 -2.71 -17.59 11.44
C PRO A 82 -3.63 -16.60 12.19
N GLY A 83 -4.78 -16.29 11.60
CA GLY A 83 -5.80 -15.42 12.21
C GLY A 83 -5.63 -13.91 12.00
N LYS A 84 -4.58 -13.45 11.29
CA LYS A 84 -4.50 -12.04 10.88
C LYS A 84 -5.39 -11.77 9.66
N ARG A 85 -5.95 -10.55 9.60
CA ARG A 85 -6.81 -10.10 8.50
C ARG A 85 -6.00 -9.85 7.22
N GLU A 86 -6.66 -9.93 6.08
CA GLU A 86 -6.07 -9.72 4.74
C GLU A 86 -5.20 -8.45 4.67
N GLY A 87 -5.69 -7.30 5.14
CA GLY A 87 -4.90 -6.05 5.08
C GLY A 87 -3.57 -6.10 5.82
N PHE A 88 -3.47 -6.85 6.93
CA PHE A 88 -2.19 -7.05 7.63
C PHE A 88 -1.25 -7.95 6.81
N LEU A 89 -1.78 -9.01 6.20
CA LEU A 89 -1.02 -9.94 5.37
C LEU A 89 -0.50 -9.23 4.11
N THR A 90 -1.36 -8.48 3.42
CA THR A 90 -1.01 -7.67 2.23
C THR A 90 0.04 -6.62 2.58
N ASN A 91 -0.12 -5.90 3.69
CA ASN A 91 0.89 -4.94 4.14
C ASN A 91 2.25 -5.60 4.44
N THR A 92 2.24 -6.77 5.10
CA THR A 92 3.46 -7.50 5.45
C THR A 92 4.15 -8.03 4.19
N ARG A 93 3.39 -8.62 3.25
CA ARG A 93 3.90 -9.05 1.94
C ARG A 93 4.56 -7.87 1.22
N SER A 94 3.85 -6.75 1.06
CA SER A 94 4.38 -5.57 0.37
C SER A 94 5.68 -5.04 0.99
N LYS A 95 5.82 -5.08 2.32
CA LYS A 95 7.09 -4.70 2.98
C LYS A 95 8.23 -5.67 2.70
N LEU A 96 7.94 -6.96 2.55
CA LEU A 96 8.95 -7.99 2.30
C LEU A 96 9.46 -7.96 0.85
N VAL A 97 8.58 -7.62 -0.09
CA VAL A 97 8.92 -7.51 -1.52
C VAL A 97 9.24 -6.07 -1.94
N GLN A 98 9.25 -5.11 -1.01
CA GLN A 98 9.53 -3.72 -1.35
C GLN A 98 10.94 -3.57 -1.92
N ARG A 99 11.08 -2.69 -2.91
CA ARG A 99 12.31 -2.48 -3.65
C ARG A 99 13.52 -2.19 -2.76
N GLU A 100 13.35 -1.36 -1.71
CA GLU A 100 14.42 -1.05 -0.76
C GLU A 100 14.91 -2.30 -0.03
N MET A 101 14.00 -3.22 0.30
CA MET A 101 14.36 -4.48 0.94
C MET A 101 15.09 -5.40 -0.03
N LEU A 102 14.59 -5.54 -1.26
CA LEU A 102 15.23 -6.40 -2.27
C LEU A 102 16.62 -5.91 -2.66
N ASN A 103 16.82 -4.59 -2.78
CA ASN A 103 18.15 -4.02 -2.99
C ASN A 103 19.11 -4.32 -1.84
N ARG A 104 18.65 -4.16 -0.59
CA ARG A 104 19.46 -4.48 0.59
C ARG A 104 19.86 -5.96 0.58
N LEU A 105 18.90 -6.86 0.31
CA LEU A 105 19.18 -8.29 0.19
C LEU A 105 20.18 -8.58 -0.93
N ALA A 106 20.01 -7.97 -2.11
CA ALA A 106 20.93 -8.14 -3.22
C ALA A 106 22.37 -7.70 -2.89
N GLN A 107 22.51 -6.62 -2.11
CA GLN A 107 23.80 -6.17 -1.62
C GLN A 107 24.40 -7.14 -0.60
N GLU A 108 23.64 -7.52 0.43
CA GLU A 108 24.08 -8.41 1.52
C GLU A 108 24.44 -9.82 0.99
N MET A 109 23.72 -10.31 -0.02
CA MET A 109 24.01 -11.60 -0.67
C MET A 109 25.16 -11.54 -1.69
N GLY A 110 25.68 -10.34 -2.00
CA GLY A 110 26.72 -10.16 -3.01
C GLY A 110 26.23 -10.32 -4.46
N ILE A 111 24.92 -10.28 -4.71
CA ILE A 111 24.35 -10.34 -6.07
C ILE A 111 24.85 -9.18 -6.92
N ASN A 112 24.97 -7.98 -6.33
CA ASN A 112 25.43 -6.78 -7.02
C ASN A 112 26.80 -6.96 -7.70
N GLN A 113 27.68 -7.77 -7.12
CA GLN A 113 29.03 -8.03 -7.65
C GLN A 113 29.00 -8.93 -8.89
N LEU A 114 27.91 -9.66 -9.10
CA LEU A 114 27.75 -10.60 -10.23
C LEU A 114 27.02 -9.95 -11.42
N ILE A 115 26.40 -8.79 -11.22
CA ILE A 115 25.64 -8.10 -12.28
C ILE A 115 26.60 -7.62 -13.36
N ARG A 116 26.29 -7.97 -14.61
CA ARG A 116 27.00 -7.46 -15.79
C ARG A 116 26.27 -6.23 -16.33
N TYR A 117 26.96 -5.11 -16.37
CA TYR A 117 26.45 -3.83 -16.87
C TYR A 117 27.55 -3.10 -17.66
N SER A 118 27.16 -2.20 -18.58
CA SER A 118 28.12 -1.37 -19.30
C SER A 118 28.58 -0.18 -18.44
N SER A 119 29.90 0.08 -18.44
CA SER A 119 30.54 1.10 -17.59
C SER A 119 30.20 2.56 -17.97
N HIS A 120 29.49 2.78 -19.09
CA HIS A 120 29.16 4.11 -19.62
C HIS A 120 27.84 4.67 -19.06
N GLY A 121 27.23 4.00 -18.07
CA GLY A 121 26.01 4.44 -17.40
C GLY A 121 26.20 4.51 -15.89
N SER A 122 27.24 5.20 -15.43
CA SER A 122 27.42 5.48 -13.99
C SER A 122 26.46 6.60 -13.57
N SER A 123 25.24 6.23 -13.23
CA SER A 123 24.40 7.07 -12.37
C SER A 123 23.70 6.13 -11.41
N HIS A 124 24.01 6.27 -10.12
CA HIS A 124 23.28 5.77 -8.95
C HIS A 124 22.07 4.89 -9.27
N ASN A 125 22.29 3.67 -9.71
CA ASN A 125 21.21 2.82 -10.14
C ASN A 125 20.74 2.00 -8.93
N SER A 126 20.14 2.73 -7.97
CA SER A 126 19.68 2.27 -6.67
C SER A 126 18.66 1.12 -6.72
N TYR A 127 18.34 0.62 -7.91
CA TYR A 127 17.33 -0.40 -8.18
C TYR A 127 17.90 -1.63 -8.91
N MET A 128 19.16 -1.60 -9.37
CA MET A 128 19.76 -2.74 -10.10
C MET A 128 19.79 -4.03 -9.28
N GLY A 129 20.09 -3.92 -7.99
CA GLY A 129 20.16 -5.08 -7.11
C GLY A 129 18.81 -5.77 -6.96
N GLY A 130 17.75 -4.99 -6.71
CA GLY A 130 16.37 -5.48 -6.59
C GLY A 130 15.90 -6.17 -7.86
N ASN A 131 16.07 -5.52 -9.01
CA ASN A 131 15.69 -6.10 -10.31
C ASN A 131 16.47 -7.40 -10.60
N ALA A 132 17.76 -7.45 -10.27
CA ALA A 132 18.56 -8.66 -10.42
C ALA A 132 18.12 -9.77 -9.43
N PHE A 133 17.67 -9.41 -8.23
CA PHE A 133 17.11 -10.35 -7.26
C PHE A 133 15.80 -10.96 -7.79
N GLU A 134 14.87 -10.15 -8.28
CA GLU A 134 13.63 -10.62 -8.89
C GLU A 134 13.93 -11.53 -10.09
N ALA A 135 14.81 -11.09 -11.00
CA ALA A 135 15.23 -11.90 -12.13
C ALA A 135 15.89 -13.23 -11.71
N LEU A 136 16.64 -13.24 -10.59
CA LEU A 136 17.22 -14.46 -10.03
C LEU A 136 16.13 -15.42 -9.54
N VAL A 137 15.08 -14.92 -8.90
CA VAL A 137 13.90 -15.72 -8.51
C VAL A 137 13.21 -16.29 -9.76
N GLY A 138 13.06 -15.50 -10.82
CA GLY A 138 12.55 -15.96 -12.12
C GLY A 138 13.40 -17.07 -12.73
N ALA A 139 14.73 -16.95 -12.67
CA ALA A 139 15.64 -17.99 -13.13
C ALA A 139 15.54 -19.28 -12.30
N ILE A 140 15.44 -19.19 -10.98
CA ILE A 140 15.23 -20.34 -10.10
C ILE A 140 13.92 -21.06 -10.44
N TYR A 141 12.86 -20.30 -10.67
CA TYR A 141 11.56 -20.85 -11.01
C TYR A 141 11.60 -21.66 -12.30
N LEU A 142 12.23 -21.11 -13.35
CA LEU A 142 12.36 -21.81 -14.63
C LEU A 142 13.31 -23.02 -14.56
N ASP A 143 14.36 -22.95 -13.75
CA ASP A 143 15.35 -24.03 -13.61
C ASP A 143 14.86 -25.19 -12.75
N ARG A 144 14.14 -24.90 -11.66
CA ARG A 144 13.89 -25.84 -10.55
C ARG A 144 12.48 -25.80 -9.97
N GLY A 145 11.60 -24.96 -10.51
CA GLY A 145 10.20 -24.87 -10.13
C GLY A 145 9.94 -24.11 -8.83
N TYR A 146 8.66 -23.96 -8.51
CA TYR A 146 8.16 -23.17 -7.37
C TYR A 146 8.72 -23.63 -6.02
N ASP A 147 8.86 -24.95 -5.80
CA ASP A 147 9.40 -25.48 -4.53
C ASP A 147 10.83 -25.03 -4.27
N ALA A 148 11.63 -24.80 -5.32
CA ALA A 148 12.97 -24.27 -5.17
C ALA A 148 12.96 -22.80 -4.76
N CYS A 149 12.06 -21.99 -5.33
CA CYS A 149 11.83 -20.61 -4.89
C CYS A 149 11.39 -20.56 -3.43
N MET A 150 10.45 -21.41 -3.03
CA MET A 150 9.98 -21.52 -1.65
C MET A 150 11.10 -21.88 -0.67
N ARG A 151 11.94 -22.88 -1.02
CA ARG A 151 13.10 -23.24 -0.19
C ARG A 151 14.13 -22.11 -0.12
N PHE A 152 14.40 -21.44 -1.23
CA PHE A 152 15.31 -20.30 -1.28
C PHE A 152 14.82 -19.18 -0.34
N MET A 153 13.55 -18.78 -0.46
CA MET A 153 12.97 -17.74 0.39
C MET A 153 12.95 -18.13 1.87
N LYS A 154 12.51 -19.35 2.22
CA LYS A 154 12.44 -19.78 3.63
C LYS A 154 13.83 -19.94 4.27
N LYS A 155 14.78 -20.59 3.58
CA LYS A 155 16.06 -21.02 4.18
C LYS A 155 17.20 -20.02 4.01
N ARG A 156 17.18 -19.17 3.00
CA ARG A 156 18.26 -18.20 2.76
C ARG A 156 17.85 -16.81 3.16
N ILE A 157 16.61 -16.42 2.87
CA ILE A 157 16.15 -15.05 3.10
C ILE A 157 15.56 -14.90 4.50
N LEU A 158 14.53 -15.66 4.83
CA LEU A 158 13.77 -15.46 6.08
C LEU A 158 14.42 -16.06 7.32
N SER A 159 15.23 -17.12 7.21
CA SER A 159 15.93 -17.65 8.39
C SER A 159 17.24 -16.94 8.71
N GLU A 160 17.93 -16.38 7.71
CA GLU A 160 19.28 -15.82 7.89
C GLU A 160 19.28 -14.27 7.88
N MET A 161 18.37 -13.63 7.14
CA MET A 161 18.50 -12.20 6.80
C MET A 161 17.32 -11.32 7.23
N ILE A 162 16.13 -11.90 7.44
CA ILE A 162 14.91 -11.15 7.74
C ILE A 162 14.13 -11.79 8.88
N ASN A 163 13.95 -11.05 9.97
CA ASN A 163 12.94 -11.37 10.97
C ASN A 163 11.56 -10.87 10.51
N ILE A 164 10.66 -11.80 10.16
CA ILE A 164 9.35 -11.49 9.60
C ILE A 164 8.44 -10.72 10.58
N ASP A 165 8.46 -11.06 11.87
CA ASP A 165 7.68 -10.38 12.90
C ASP A 165 8.11 -8.91 13.04
N LYS A 166 9.43 -8.68 13.05
CA LYS A 166 9.98 -7.32 13.10
C LYS A 166 9.54 -6.51 11.89
N VAL A 167 9.51 -7.09 10.69
CA VAL A 167 9.05 -6.40 9.47
C VAL A 167 7.54 -6.13 9.53
N ALA A 168 6.74 -7.12 9.92
CA ALA A 168 5.29 -7.03 9.97
C ALA A 168 4.82 -5.91 10.91
N TYR A 169 5.37 -5.86 12.13
CA TYR A 169 4.98 -4.88 13.15
C TYR A 169 5.71 -3.53 13.03
N ARG A 170 6.72 -3.40 12.14
CA ARG A 170 7.35 -2.10 11.89
C ARG A 170 6.33 -1.14 11.27
N GLU A 171 6.01 -0.08 12.00
CA GLU A 171 5.12 0.98 11.53
C GLU A 171 5.92 1.92 10.61
N VAL A 172 5.67 1.82 9.31
CA VAL A 172 6.33 2.63 8.25
C VAL A 172 5.35 3.52 7.49
N ASN A 173 4.06 3.54 7.86
CA ASN A 173 3.04 4.39 7.22
C ASN A 173 2.19 5.15 8.26
N PHE A 174 2.85 6.05 9.00
CA PHE A 174 2.22 6.92 9.99
C PHE A 174 1.21 7.89 9.35
N LYS A 175 1.43 8.30 8.09
CA LYS A 175 0.46 9.14 7.37
C LYS A 175 -0.86 8.41 7.17
N SER A 176 -0.85 7.19 6.64
CA SER A 176 -2.09 6.41 6.46
C SER A 176 -2.78 6.13 7.79
N LYS A 177 -2.02 5.77 8.84
CA LYS A 177 -2.57 5.56 10.20
C LYS A 177 -3.28 6.80 10.74
N LEU A 178 -2.73 7.98 10.51
CA LEU A 178 -3.33 9.23 10.97
C LEU A 178 -4.61 9.56 10.18
N ILE A 179 -4.62 9.31 8.88
CA ILE A 179 -5.82 9.43 8.04
C ILE A 179 -6.90 8.45 8.50
N GLU A 180 -6.57 7.18 8.73
CA GLU A 180 -7.49 6.17 9.26
C GLU A 180 -8.06 6.58 10.62
N TRP A 181 -7.22 7.10 11.53
CA TRP A 181 -7.67 7.62 12.82
C TRP A 181 -8.63 8.81 12.64
N SER A 182 -8.31 9.75 11.75
CA SER A 182 -9.16 10.90 11.44
C SER A 182 -10.53 10.49 10.92
N GLN A 183 -10.56 9.55 9.97
CA GLN A 183 -11.78 9.02 9.37
C GLN A 183 -12.63 8.27 10.41
N LYS A 184 -12.00 7.43 11.24
CA LYS A 184 -12.69 6.70 12.31
C LYS A 184 -13.36 7.64 13.33
N ASN A 185 -12.69 8.74 13.67
CA ASN A 185 -13.20 9.72 14.62
C ASN A 185 -14.07 10.81 13.97
N ARG A 186 -14.23 10.78 12.63
CA ARG A 186 -14.95 11.78 11.83
C ARG A 186 -14.46 13.21 12.08
N VAL A 187 -13.13 13.38 12.15
CA VAL A 187 -12.48 14.68 12.27
C VAL A 187 -11.84 15.08 10.95
N MET A 188 -11.76 16.38 10.67
CA MET A 188 -11.05 16.91 9.50
C MET A 188 -9.54 16.91 9.74
N LEU A 189 -8.77 16.51 8.72
CA LEU A 189 -7.31 16.41 8.76
C LEU A 189 -6.71 17.10 7.53
N GLU A 190 -5.81 18.05 7.77
CA GLU A 190 -5.10 18.77 6.72
C GLU A 190 -3.58 18.69 6.91
N PHE A 191 -2.85 18.71 5.78
CA PHE A 191 -1.39 18.76 5.76
C PHE A 191 -0.96 20.09 5.14
N LYS A 192 -0.50 21.04 5.98
CA LYS A 192 -0.04 22.35 5.50
C LYS A 192 1.48 22.37 5.37
N ILE A 193 1.97 22.96 4.29
CA ILE A 193 3.40 23.21 4.11
C ILE A 193 3.76 24.51 4.83
N ILE A 194 4.72 24.44 5.75
CA ILE A 194 5.20 25.60 6.49
C ILE A 194 6.37 26.23 5.74
N GLU A 195 7.29 25.40 5.24
CA GLU A 195 8.53 25.86 4.67
C GLU A 195 9.02 24.91 3.58
N GLN A 196 9.57 25.47 2.51
CA GLN A 196 10.30 24.75 1.49
C GLN A 196 11.62 25.49 1.25
N LYS A 197 12.73 24.86 1.60
CA LYS A 197 14.08 25.41 1.40
C LYS A 197 15.03 24.38 0.79
N LYS A 198 16.25 24.80 0.53
CA LYS A 198 17.36 23.88 0.22
C LYS A 198 18.30 23.84 1.43
N ASP A 199 18.88 22.69 1.69
CA ASP A 199 19.97 22.57 2.66
C ASP A 199 21.28 23.15 2.10
N GLU A 200 22.32 23.13 2.93
CA GLU A 200 23.66 23.61 2.57
C GLU A 200 24.30 22.84 1.41
N GLN A 201 23.88 21.59 1.16
CA GLN A 201 24.33 20.78 0.03
C GLN A 201 23.45 20.94 -1.23
N GLY A 202 22.43 21.79 -1.18
CA GLY A 202 21.51 22.06 -2.30
C GLY A 202 20.35 21.08 -2.43
N SER A 203 20.18 20.14 -1.50
CA SER A 203 19.06 19.20 -1.47
C SER A 203 17.77 19.87 -0.98
N PRO A 204 16.61 19.58 -1.57
CA PRO A 204 15.35 20.19 -1.14
C PRO A 204 14.92 19.65 0.24
N VAL A 205 14.55 20.55 1.15
CA VAL A 205 14.00 20.25 2.47
C VAL A 205 12.60 20.84 2.58
N PHE A 206 11.65 20.00 2.96
CA PHE A 206 10.25 20.35 3.14
C PHE A 206 9.87 20.23 4.62
N ARG A 207 9.12 21.22 5.13
CA ARG A 207 8.53 21.19 6.48
C ARG A 207 7.01 21.25 6.37
N TYR A 208 6.35 20.24 6.93
CA TYR A 208 4.89 20.12 6.96
C TYR A 208 4.39 20.15 8.41
N THR A 209 3.24 20.76 8.63
CA THR A 209 2.44 20.59 9.85
C THR A 209 1.19 19.78 9.54
N VAL A 210 0.75 19.01 10.53
CA VAL A 210 -0.57 18.39 10.51
C VAL A 210 -1.52 19.27 11.29
N GLU A 211 -2.68 19.56 10.71
CA GLU A 211 -3.79 20.20 11.44
C GLU A 211 -4.98 19.24 11.53
N ILE A 212 -5.58 19.14 12.70
CA ILE A 212 -6.77 18.34 12.96
C ILE A 212 -7.86 19.27 13.48
N GLU A 213 -8.96 19.40 12.75
CA GLU A 213 -10.04 20.37 13.05
C GLU A 213 -9.53 21.80 13.24
N GLY A 214 -8.54 22.21 12.42
CA GLY A 214 -7.90 23.52 12.50
C GLY A 214 -6.91 23.70 13.66
N ILE A 215 -6.74 22.69 14.52
CA ILE A 215 -5.75 22.71 15.60
C ILE A 215 -4.42 22.15 15.11
N ALA A 216 -3.35 22.91 15.32
CA ALA A 216 -2.00 22.50 14.96
C ALA A 216 -1.51 21.30 15.80
N GLY A 217 -1.21 20.22 15.10
CA GLY A 217 -0.56 19.02 15.62
C GLY A 217 0.96 19.20 15.72
N CYS A 218 1.72 18.29 15.11
CA CYS A 218 3.17 18.37 15.09
C CYS A 218 3.71 18.68 13.70
N GLU A 219 4.87 19.35 13.68
CA GLU A 219 5.64 19.58 12.46
C GLU A 219 6.56 18.39 12.15
N GLY A 220 6.83 18.16 10.86
CA GLY A 220 7.78 17.17 10.38
C GLY A 220 8.59 17.68 9.21
N THR A 221 9.89 17.42 9.25
CA THR A 221 10.85 17.78 8.20
C THR A 221 11.31 16.54 7.44
N GLY A 222 11.62 16.71 6.16
CA GLY A 222 12.14 15.63 5.31
C GLY A 222 12.61 16.13 3.94
N TYR A 223 13.34 15.30 3.21
CA TYR A 223 13.90 15.64 1.89
C TYR A 223 12.88 15.48 0.75
N SER A 224 11.69 14.97 1.06
CA SER A 224 10.56 14.94 0.15
C SER A 224 9.26 15.35 0.85
N LYS A 225 8.26 15.77 0.08
CA LYS A 225 6.90 16.05 0.59
C LYS A 225 6.30 14.82 1.30
N LYS A 226 6.57 13.62 0.78
CA LYS A 226 6.07 12.36 1.36
C LYS A 226 6.72 12.08 2.72
N GLU A 227 8.03 12.24 2.81
CA GLU A 227 8.80 11.97 4.03
C GLU A 227 8.48 12.98 5.14
N SER A 228 8.41 14.27 4.82
CA SER A 228 8.05 15.33 5.78
C SER A 228 6.64 15.12 6.35
N GLN A 229 5.64 14.84 5.50
CA GLN A 229 4.27 14.51 5.94
C GLN A 229 4.23 13.26 6.82
N GLN A 230 5.01 12.25 6.47
CA GLN A 230 5.11 11.01 7.23
C GLN A 230 5.68 11.25 8.63
N MET A 231 6.72 12.08 8.75
CA MET A 231 7.31 12.46 10.04
C MET A 231 6.33 13.28 10.88
N ALA A 232 5.67 14.26 10.28
CA ALA A 232 4.65 15.09 10.94
C ALA A 232 3.51 14.22 11.47
N SER A 233 3.08 13.22 10.68
CA SER A 233 2.06 12.26 11.09
C SER A 233 2.51 11.38 12.25
N LYS A 234 3.77 10.92 12.25
CA LYS A 234 4.33 10.10 13.33
C LYS A 234 4.33 10.86 14.66
N LEU A 235 4.79 12.11 14.64
CA LEU A 235 4.85 12.95 15.83
C LEU A 235 3.45 13.28 16.32
N THR A 236 2.53 13.64 15.42
CA THR A 236 1.12 13.92 15.76
C THR A 236 0.41 12.70 16.35
N LEU A 237 0.59 11.51 15.77
CA LEU A 237 0.07 10.26 16.35
C LEU A 237 0.68 9.95 17.72
N THR A 238 1.95 10.28 17.93
CA THR A 238 2.60 10.09 19.24
C THR A 238 2.03 11.05 20.27
N ARG A 239 1.77 12.31 19.88
CA ARG A 239 1.12 13.33 20.70
C ARG A 239 -0.29 12.91 21.09
N LEU A 240 -1.10 12.49 20.11
CA LEU A 240 -2.44 11.91 20.33
C LEU A 240 -2.45 10.72 21.29
N ARG A 241 -1.35 9.96 21.41
CA ARG A 241 -1.27 8.82 22.36
C ARG A 241 -0.84 9.24 23.77
N LYS A 242 -0.10 10.34 23.91
CA LYS A 242 0.55 10.75 25.17
C LYS A 242 -0.19 11.89 25.89
N GLU A 243 -0.88 12.74 25.14
CA GLU A 243 -1.52 13.96 25.65
C GLU A 243 -3.04 13.86 25.48
N PRO A 244 -3.79 13.44 26.52
CA PRO A 244 -5.25 13.38 26.47
C PRO A 244 -5.89 14.75 26.20
N GLN A 245 -5.30 15.83 26.74
CA GLN A 245 -5.77 17.21 26.56
C GLN A 245 -5.87 17.60 25.08
N PHE A 246 -4.90 17.16 24.27
CA PHE A 246 -4.90 17.44 22.83
C PHE A 246 -6.07 16.75 22.11
N ILE A 247 -6.48 15.56 22.57
CA ILE A 247 -7.65 14.85 22.04
C ILE A 247 -8.93 15.62 22.40
N ASP A 248 -9.04 16.09 23.63
CA ASP A 248 -10.20 16.83 24.13
C ASP A 248 -10.40 18.13 23.33
N GLU A 249 -9.32 18.86 23.07
CA GLU A 249 -9.34 20.07 22.22
C GLU A 249 -9.85 19.76 20.80
N ILE A 250 -9.38 18.66 20.18
CA ILE A 250 -9.83 18.24 18.85
C ILE A 250 -11.32 17.92 18.84
N PHE A 251 -11.83 17.19 19.83
CA PHE A 251 -13.26 16.85 19.89
C PHE A 251 -14.13 18.06 20.25
N ALA A 252 -13.62 19.01 21.03
CA ALA A 252 -14.28 20.29 21.26
C ALA A 252 -14.39 21.10 19.95
N ALA A 253 -13.30 21.22 19.19
CA ALA A 253 -13.29 21.89 17.89
C ALA A 253 -14.24 21.23 16.88
N LYS A 254 -14.25 19.89 16.83
CA LYS A 254 -15.21 19.12 16.03
C LYS A 254 -16.65 19.45 16.41
N THR A 255 -16.96 19.49 17.70
CA THR A 255 -18.31 19.79 18.20
C THR A 255 -18.74 21.19 17.79
N SER A 256 -17.84 22.18 17.88
CA SER A 256 -18.10 23.54 17.40
C SER A 256 -18.40 23.57 15.90
N ARG A 257 -17.64 22.84 15.08
CA ARG A 257 -17.90 22.74 13.65
C ARG A 257 -19.26 22.11 13.34
N THR A 258 -19.60 21.00 13.98
CA THR A 258 -20.90 20.33 13.75
C THR A 258 -22.07 21.21 14.19
N LYS A 259 -21.94 21.96 15.29
CA LYS A 259 -22.96 22.94 15.70
C LYS A 259 -23.13 24.07 14.69
N MET A 260 -22.04 24.58 14.12
CA MET A 260 -22.09 25.60 13.06
C MET A 260 -22.67 25.07 11.74
N GLU A 261 -22.52 23.78 11.45
CA GLU A 261 -23.14 23.10 10.30
C GLU A 261 -24.64 22.81 10.51
N GLU A 262 -25.09 22.67 11.77
CA GLU A 262 -26.48 22.41 12.16
C GLU A 262 -27.32 23.69 12.35
N GLU A 263 -26.71 24.88 12.45
CA GLU A 263 -27.46 26.14 12.48
C GLU A 263 -28.14 26.38 11.12
N PRO A 264 -29.50 26.46 11.08
CA PRO A 264 -30.23 26.25 9.85
C PRO A 264 -30.09 27.46 8.92
N THR A 265 -29.89 27.15 7.63
CA THR A 265 -30.43 27.93 6.52
C THR A 265 -31.97 27.99 6.62
N ALA A 266 -32.48 28.69 7.63
CA ALA A 266 -33.87 29.05 7.81
C ALA A 266 -34.03 30.56 7.63
N ALA A 267 -33.45 31.11 6.57
CA ALA A 267 -33.91 32.39 6.04
C ALA A 267 -35.13 32.08 5.14
N LEU A 268 -36.28 31.82 5.76
CA LEU A 268 -37.56 31.92 5.07
C LEU A 268 -37.75 33.39 4.65
N PRO A 269 -38.05 33.71 3.38
CA PRO A 269 -38.34 35.08 2.99
C PRO A 269 -39.61 35.56 3.69
N GLN A 270 -39.52 36.70 4.39
CA GLN A 270 -40.66 37.38 5.00
C GLN A 270 -41.64 37.75 3.88
N THR A 271 -42.85 37.21 3.93
CA THR A 271 -43.93 37.59 3.02
C THR A 271 -44.62 38.81 3.63
N GLU A 272 -44.65 39.93 2.90
CA GLU A 272 -45.36 41.14 3.31
C GLU A 272 -46.86 40.85 3.45
N GLU A 273 -47.40 41.05 4.65
CA GLU A 273 -48.84 41.04 4.89
C GLU A 273 -49.45 42.37 4.39
N ARG A 274 -50.23 42.30 3.31
CA ARG A 274 -51.22 43.32 2.95
C ARG A 274 -52.60 42.76 3.32
N GLY A 275 -53.24 43.41 4.29
CA GLY A 275 -54.43 42.90 4.97
C GLY A 275 -55.72 42.90 4.14
N GLU A 276 -56.71 42.17 4.66
CA GLU A 276 -58.15 42.43 4.54
C GLU A 276 -58.92 41.60 5.59
N GLU A 277 -60.18 41.97 5.83
CA GLU A 277 -60.92 41.98 7.10
C GLU A 277 -61.69 40.68 7.48
N ARG A 278 -61.74 40.37 8.80
CA ARG A 278 -62.85 39.91 9.72
C ARG A 278 -64.00 38.96 9.25
N PRO A 279 -64.79 38.31 10.18
CA PRO A 279 -64.49 37.67 11.48
C PRO A 279 -65.31 36.36 11.77
N LEU A 280 -65.23 35.84 13.03
CA LEU A 280 -66.06 34.82 13.75
C LEU A 280 -65.50 33.37 13.67
N GLN A 281 -65.37 32.57 14.73
CA GLN A 281 -66.17 32.43 15.97
C GLN A 281 -65.41 31.60 17.05
N GLN A 282 -65.89 31.69 18.30
CA GLN A 282 -65.35 31.19 19.58
C GLN A 282 -65.38 29.66 19.78
N LYS A 283 -64.44 29.15 20.61
CA LYS A 283 -64.63 28.43 21.93
C LYS A 283 -63.29 27.77 22.34
N GLU A 284 -62.65 28.15 23.46
CA GLU A 284 -62.79 27.60 24.83
C GLU A 284 -62.78 26.05 24.88
N ALA A 285 -62.12 25.31 25.79
CA ALA A 285 -61.17 25.52 26.88
C ALA A 285 -60.83 24.10 27.44
N ALA A 286 -59.95 24.05 28.46
CA ALA A 286 -59.57 22.92 29.34
C ALA A 286 -58.38 22.05 28.86
N ALA A 287 -57.17 22.12 29.42
CA ALA A 287 -56.64 22.02 30.79
C ALA A 287 -56.47 20.59 31.32
N GLY A 288 -55.22 20.24 31.71
CA GLY A 288 -54.89 19.10 32.59
C GLY A 288 -53.64 18.29 32.17
N THR A 289 -52.42 18.75 32.47
CA THR A 289 -51.44 18.23 33.46
C THR A 289 -50.88 16.80 33.33
N HIS A 290 -49.53 16.75 33.22
CA HIS A 290 -48.54 15.80 33.77
C HIS A 290 -48.67 14.28 33.54
N SER A 291 -47.68 13.63 32.90
CA SER A 291 -46.43 13.08 33.48
C SER A 291 -45.88 11.88 32.68
N SER A 292 -44.56 11.88 32.48
CA SER A 292 -43.60 10.75 32.48
C SER A 292 -43.87 9.42 31.75
N ALA A 293 -42.80 9.01 31.05
CA ALA A 293 -42.24 7.66 30.91
C ALA A 293 -42.59 6.86 29.64
N ASP A 294 -41.50 6.55 28.92
CA ASP A 294 -41.19 5.30 28.22
C ASP A 294 -42.10 4.87 27.06
N ASP A 295 -41.71 5.29 25.85
CA ASP A 295 -42.24 4.80 24.57
C ASP A 295 -41.33 3.66 24.07
N ASP A 296 -41.67 2.43 24.45
CA ASP A 296 -41.31 1.23 23.70
C ASP A 296 -42.37 1.03 22.60
N ASN A 297 -42.05 1.44 21.37
CA ASN A 297 -42.78 0.99 20.18
C ASN A 297 -41.83 0.59 19.05
N GLU A 298 -41.74 -0.72 18.91
CA GLU A 298 -41.16 -1.52 17.85
C GLU A 298 -41.68 -1.08 16.47
N PHE A 299 -40.78 -0.56 15.62
CA PHE A 299 -41.09 -0.13 14.26
C PHE A 299 -41.27 -1.34 13.32
N ASP A 300 -42.50 -1.55 12.85
CA ASP A 300 -42.86 -2.52 11.80
C ASP A 300 -42.28 -2.12 10.43
N LEU A 301 -41.48 -3.01 9.83
CA LEU A 301 -40.81 -2.82 8.53
C LEU A 301 -41.53 -3.50 7.37
N SER A 302 -42.83 -3.80 7.50
CA SER A 302 -43.63 -4.50 6.48
C SER A 302 -43.82 -3.76 5.13
N ASN A 303 -43.32 -2.52 4.97
CA ASN A 303 -43.52 -1.70 3.77
C ASN A 303 -42.28 -1.37 2.91
N ILE A 304 -41.12 -2.01 3.11
CA ILE A 304 -39.97 -1.83 2.22
C ILE A 304 -39.81 -3.04 1.28
N SER A 305 -40.67 -3.12 0.26
CA SER A 305 -40.44 -4.02 -0.88
C SER A 305 -39.51 -3.34 -1.90
N MET A 306 -38.19 -3.41 -1.66
CA MET A 306 -37.21 -3.17 -2.72
C MET A 306 -37.16 -4.38 -3.66
N LYS A 307 -37.71 -4.22 -4.87
CA LYS A 307 -37.48 -5.17 -5.99
C LYS A 307 -35.97 -5.27 -6.23
N ARG A 308 -35.34 -6.34 -5.74
CA ARG A 308 -33.96 -6.70 -6.09
C ARG A 308 -33.93 -7.05 -7.58
N LEU A 309 -33.45 -6.14 -8.43
CA LEU A 309 -33.07 -6.51 -9.79
C LEU A 309 -31.96 -7.56 -9.71
N GLY A 310 -32.14 -8.65 -10.46
CA GLY A 310 -31.18 -9.73 -10.51
C GLY A 310 -29.88 -9.28 -11.16
N ARG A 311 -28.78 -9.94 -10.80
CA ARG A 311 -27.45 -9.69 -11.39
C ARG A 311 -27.48 -9.80 -12.92
N GLU A 312 -28.37 -10.62 -13.46
CA GLU A 312 -28.57 -10.82 -14.90
C GLU A 312 -29.22 -9.60 -15.58
N ASP A 313 -30.18 -8.93 -14.93
CA ASP A 313 -30.82 -7.72 -15.48
C ASP A 313 -29.83 -6.55 -15.55
N ILE A 314 -28.91 -6.47 -14.57
CA ILE A 314 -27.86 -5.45 -14.54
C ILE A 314 -26.86 -5.68 -15.68
N ILE A 315 -26.50 -6.95 -15.95
CA ILE A 315 -25.58 -7.31 -17.02
C ILE A 315 -26.22 -7.06 -18.40
N ALA A 316 -27.47 -7.48 -18.60
CA ALA A 316 -28.18 -7.30 -19.86
C ALA A 316 -28.34 -5.80 -20.23
N ARG A 317 -28.58 -4.94 -19.23
CA ARG A 317 -28.72 -3.49 -19.44
C ARG A 317 -27.39 -2.81 -19.76
N ALA A 318 -26.29 -3.29 -19.18
CA ALA A 318 -24.95 -2.81 -19.48
C ALA A 318 -24.49 -3.24 -20.88
N GLU A 319 -24.80 -4.46 -21.32
CA GLU A 319 -24.49 -4.94 -22.66
C GLU A 319 -25.28 -4.21 -23.75
N ALA A 320 -26.58 -3.94 -23.51
CA ALA A 320 -27.40 -3.17 -24.44
C ALA A 320 -26.88 -1.73 -24.65
N MET A 321 -26.38 -1.09 -23.59
CA MET A 321 -25.77 0.24 -23.69
C MET A 321 -24.42 0.23 -24.42
N ALA A 322 -23.64 -0.84 -24.31
CA ALA A 322 -22.36 -0.97 -24.99
C ALA A 322 -22.51 -1.17 -26.51
N TYR A 323 -23.58 -1.85 -26.95
CA TYR A 323 -23.83 -2.10 -28.38
C TYR A 323 -24.57 -0.98 -29.10
N ALA A 324 -25.29 -0.10 -28.40
CA ALA A 324 -26.00 1.04 -29.00
C ALA A 324 -25.08 2.21 -29.41
N GLY A 325 -23.81 2.19 -29.02
CA GLY A 325 -22.85 3.27 -29.29
C GLY A 325 -22.12 3.20 -30.63
N ASN A 326 -22.40 2.22 -31.49
CA ASN A 326 -21.61 1.95 -32.70
C ASN A 326 -22.38 2.10 -34.03
N GLU A 327 -23.57 2.71 -34.03
CA GLU A 327 -24.32 3.04 -35.25
C GLU A 327 -24.70 4.52 -35.30
N THR A 328 -23.70 5.40 -35.37
CA THR A 328 -23.83 6.69 -36.07
C THR A 328 -22.46 7.13 -36.58
N ALA A 329 -22.15 6.72 -37.80
CA ALA A 329 -21.17 7.36 -38.68
C ALA A 329 -21.73 7.33 -40.11
#